data_AF-A0A6P0TTD9-F1
#
_entry.id   AF-A0A6P0TTD9-F1
#
_cell.length_a   1.000
_cell.length_b   1.000
_cell.length_c   1.000
_cell.angle_alpha   90.00
_cell.angle_beta   90.00
_cell.angle_gamma   90.00
#
_symmetry.space_group_name_H-M   'P 1'
#
loop_
_entity.id
_entity.type
_entity.pdbx_description
1 polymer ?
#
loop_
_entity_poly.entity_id
_entity_poly.type
_entity_poly.pdbx_seq_one_letter_code
_entity_poly.pdbx_strand_id
1 'polypeptide(L)' 'MVNGTSAMTKVNKPGEKVTLSYALRIFEAKKVLTNYVKKQPEYAWTNNYSSRILKRAFQHLGEAFKPK' A
#
# COMPACT_ATOMS: atom_id res chain seq x y z
N MET A 1 -18.56 -0.92 -10.09
CA MET A 1 -17.62 0.23 -10.00
C MET A 1 -16.96 0.18 -8.63
N VAL A 2 -15.63 0.02 -8.56
CA VAL A 2 -14.92 0.01 -7.27
C VAL A 2 -14.77 1.46 -6.79
N ASN A 3 -15.48 1.83 -5.72
CA ASN A 3 -15.40 3.15 -5.07
C ASN A 3 -14.06 3.40 -4.33
N GLY A 4 -12.96 2.80 -4.79
CA GLY A 4 -11.64 2.95 -4.17
C GLY A 4 -10.91 4.24 -4.56
N THR A 5 -11.16 4.74 -5.78
CA THR A 5 -10.39 5.84 -6.38
C THR A 5 -10.71 7.18 -5.73
N SER A 6 -11.98 7.46 -5.39
CA SER A 6 -12.41 8.72 -4.78
C SER A 6 -11.85 8.96 -3.38
N ALA A 7 -11.49 7.88 -2.67
CA ALA A 7 -10.81 8.01 -1.38
C ALA A 7 -9.34 8.38 -1.54
N MET A 8 -8.65 7.90 -2.59
CA MET A 8 -7.25 8.23 -2.87
C MET A 8 -7.07 9.65 -3.42
N THR A 9 -8.02 10.14 -4.24
CA THR A 9 -7.99 11.50 -4.79
C THR A 9 -8.32 12.59 -3.78
N LYS A 10 -9.08 12.29 -2.72
CA LYS A 10 -9.30 13.27 -1.62
C LYS A 10 -8.05 13.56 -0.79
N VAL A 11 -7.06 12.66 -0.78
CA VAL A 11 -5.85 12.82 0.05
C VAL A 11 -4.76 13.59 -0.67
N ASN A 12 -4.75 13.63 -2.00
CA ASN A 12 -3.69 14.29 -2.77
C ASN A 12 -4.32 15.28 -3.76
N LYS A 13 -4.48 16.54 -3.34
CA LYS A 13 -4.65 17.64 -4.30
C LYS A 13 -3.36 17.81 -5.10
N PRO A 14 -3.42 18.14 -6.40
CA PRO A 14 -2.23 18.46 -7.18
C PRO A 14 -1.48 19.63 -6.53
N GLY A 15 -0.24 19.41 -6.09
CA GLY A 15 0.60 20.45 -5.48
C GLY A 15 0.60 20.51 -3.95
N GLU A 16 -0.23 19.73 -3.25
CA GLU A 16 -0.21 19.68 -1.78
C GLU A 16 0.80 18.62 -1.31
N LYS A 17 1.86 19.04 -0.60
CA LYS A 17 2.90 18.14 -0.09
C LYS A 17 2.29 17.28 1.01
N VAL A 18 1.76 16.11 0.63
CA VAL A 18 1.16 15.17 1.59
C VAL A 18 2.26 14.60 2.49
N THR A 19 2.46 15.26 3.63
CA THR A 19 3.30 14.79 4.73
C THR A 19 2.55 13.71 5.53
N LEU A 20 2.14 12.63 4.85
CA LEU A 20 1.77 11.40 5.56
C LEU A 20 3.01 10.86 6.24
N SER A 21 2.90 10.54 7.53
CA SER A 21 3.96 9.82 8.23
C SER A 21 4.30 8.54 7.47
N TYR A 22 5.57 8.13 7.48
CA TYR A 22 6.01 6.95 6.75
C TYR A 22 5.21 5.70 7.12
N ALA A 23 4.81 5.58 8.39
CA ALA A 23 3.93 4.50 8.85
C ALA A 23 2.57 4.48 8.13
N LEU A 24 1.95 5.64 7.89
CA LEU A 24 0.69 5.75 7.16
C LEU A 24 0.84 5.35 5.69
N ARG A 25 1.95 5.72 5.05
CA ARG A 25 2.23 5.34 3.64
C ARG A 25 2.36 3.82 3.49
N ILE A 26 3.07 3.16 4.41
CA ILE A 26 3.19 1.70 4.43
C ILE A 26 1.85 1.02 4.73
N PHE A 27 1.05 1.60 5.62
CA PHE A 27 -0.29 1.11 5.93
C PHE A 27 -1.22 1.16 4.71
N GLU A 28 -1.25 2.28 3.98
CA GLU A 28 -2.05 2.41 2.76
C GLU A 28 -1.56 1.47 1.65
N ALA A 29 -0.24 1.30 1.46
CA ALA A 29 0.31 0.35 0.52
C ALA A 29 -0.15 -1.10 0.82
N LYS A 30 -0.14 -1.49 2.11
CA LYS A 30 -0.64 -2.80 2.55
C LYS A 30 -2.14 -2.97 2.26
N LYS A 31 -2.92 -1.92 2.45
CA LYS A 31 -4.36 -1.91 2.17
C LYS A 31 -4.64 -2.07 0.68
N VAL A 32 -3.92 -1.35 -0.19
CA VAL A 32 -4.00 -1.48 -1.64
C VAL A 32 -3.63 -2.89 -2.09
N LEU A 33 -2.54 -3.45 -1.56
CA LEU A 33 -2.15 -4.82 -1.87
C LEU A 33 -3.28 -5.80 -1.53
N THR A 34 -3.80 -5.73 -0.30
CA THR A 34 -4.76 -6.71 0.22
C THR A 34 -6.14 -6.59 -0.45
N ASN A 35 -6.63 -5.36 -0.63
CA ASN A 35 -8.00 -5.12 -1.04
C ASN A 35 -8.18 -5.05 -2.55
N TYR A 36 -7.12 -4.71 -3.29
CA TYR A 36 -7.17 -4.50 -4.74
C TYR A 36 -6.24 -5.48 -5.47
N VAL A 37 -4.92 -5.41 -5.26
CA VAL A 37 -3.92 -6.15 -6.06
C VAL A 37 -4.16 -7.65 -5.96
N LYS A 38 -4.28 -8.20 -4.75
CA LYS A 38 -4.48 -9.65 -4.54
C LYS A 38 -5.74 -10.24 -5.19
N LYS A 39 -6.71 -9.39 -5.56
CA LYS A 39 -7.96 -9.79 -6.20
C LYS A 39 -7.89 -9.77 -7.73
N GLN A 40 -6.86 -9.16 -8.30
CA GLN A 40 -6.66 -9.18 -9.75
C GLN A 40 -6.09 -10.54 -10.17
N PRO A 41 -6.58 -11.13 -11.27
CA PRO A 41 -6.15 -12.45 -11.73
C PRO A 41 -4.65 -12.49 -12.07
N GLU A 42 -4.13 -11.42 -12.65
CA GLU A 42 -2.70 -11.19 -12.96
C GLU A 42 -1.79 -11.20 -11.72
N TYR A 43 -2.33 -10.91 -10.54
CA TYR A 43 -1.59 -10.91 -9.28
C TYR A 43 -2.04 -12.03 -8.34
N ALA A 44 -2.82 -13.01 -8.81
CA ALA A 44 -3.29 -14.13 -8.00
C ALA A 44 -2.14 -14.92 -7.36
N TRP A 45 -0.97 -14.95 -8.01
CA TRP A 45 0.26 -15.58 -7.50
C TRP A 45 0.70 -15.03 -6.14
N THR A 46 0.34 -13.79 -5.81
CA THR A 46 0.64 -13.18 -4.50
C THR A 46 -0.08 -13.86 -3.33
N ASN A 47 -1.15 -14.62 -3.61
CA ASN A 47 -1.85 -15.41 -2.60
C ASN A 47 -1.08 -16.66 -2.16
N ASN A 48 -0.10 -17.11 -2.96
CA ASN A 48 0.71 -18.29 -2.65
C ASN A 48 1.77 -18.02 -1.58
N TYR A 49 2.05 -16.76 -1.28
CA TYR A 49 2.98 -16.42 -0.19
C TYR A 49 2.29 -16.40 1.15
N SER A 50 3.00 -16.89 2.15
CA SER A 50 2.56 -16.75 3.53
C SER A 50 2.39 -15.28 3.91
N SER A 51 1.40 -15.02 4.78
CA SER A 51 1.17 -13.70 5.37
C SER A 51 2.42 -13.13 6.06
N ARG A 52 3.30 -14.01 6.57
CA ARG A 52 4.57 -13.64 7.20
C ARG A 52 5.56 -13.04 6.20
N ILE A 53 5.66 -13.58 4.98
CA ILE A 53 6.54 -13.03 3.93
C ILE A 53 6.08 -11.63 3.54
N LEU A 54 4.77 -11.45 3.28
CA LEU A 54 4.22 -10.14 2.95
C LEU A 54 4.41 -9.14 4.10
N LYS A 55 4.21 -9.57 5.35
CA LYS A 55 4.45 -8.71 6.53
C LYS A 55 5.90 -8.24 6.60
N ARG A 56 6.87 -9.13 6.39
CA ARG A 56 8.30 -8.78 6.39
C ARG A 56 8.66 -7.83 5.23
N ALA A 57 8.10 -8.06 4.04
CA ALA A 57 8.31 -7.18 2.90
C ALA A 57 7.89 -5.72 3.19
N PHE A 58 6.73 -5.51 3.82
CA PHE A 58 6.29 -4.16 4.23
C PHE A 58 7.11 -3.58 5.38
N GLN A 59 7.66 -4.40 6.27
CA GLN A 59 8.58 -3.93 7.31
C GLN A 59 9.88 -3.40 6.69
N HIS A 60 10.50 -4.17 5.80
CA HIS A 60 11.70 -3.74 5.08
C HIS A 60 11.45 -2.52 4.21
N LEU A 61 10.28 -2.45 3.55
CA LEU A 61 9.86 -1.26 2.82
C LEU A 61 9.80 -0.03 3.76
N GLY A 62 9.20 -0.18 4.93
CA GLY A 62 9.13 0.88 5.93
C GLY A 62 10.49 1.32 6.45
N GLU A 63 11.42 0.38 6.65
CA GLU A 63 12.81 0.67 7.04
C GLU A 63 13.56 1.44 5.95
N ALA A 64 13.43 1.03 4.68
CA ALA A 64 14.08 1.69 3.55
C ALA A 64 13.62 3.15 3.36
N PHE A 65 12.39 3.46 3.77
CA PHE A 65 11.85 4.82 3.70
C PHE A 65 12.15 5.68 4.93
N LYS A 66 12.77 5.14 6.00
CA LYS A 66 13.17 5.99 7.13
C LYS A 66 14.29 6.96 6.69
N PRO A 67 14.16 8.27 6.96
CA PRO A 67 15.23 9.21 6.71
C PRO A 67 16.44 8.84 7.58
N LYS A 68 17.65 8.96 7.01
CA LYS A 68 18.92 8.76 7.72
C LYS A 68 19.21 9.89 8.69
#